data_AF-S5U3Q8-F1
#
_entry.id   AF-S5U3Q8-F1
#
_cell.length_a   1.000
_cell.length_b   1.000
_cell.length_c   1.000
_cell.angle_alpha   90.00
_cell.angle_beta   90.00
_cell.angle_gamma   90.00
#
_symmetry.space_group_name_H-M   'P 1'
#
loop_
_entity.id
_entity.type
_entity.pdbx_description
1 polymer ?
#
loop_
_entity_poly.entity_id
_entity_poly.type
_entity_poly.pdbx_seq_one_letter_code
_entity_poly.pdbx_strand_id
1 'polypeptide(L)'
;MFFSPLDQFDIKPLLLINNYLTFSLTNYTLYLIIVSLIIITYISIIKNITLKGSRYSVAIFSIYDTINNLVNSQIGRKGGAFFPLIFTIFNFIFIANLISMIPYSFAISAQVVPIVSFSLTLWLGNVILGLFIHNWGFFALFVPSGTPLPLVPVLVLIETLSFSSRAISLGLRLSANILSGHLLMLILGSLIINLMNSSIIGFIVGIVPILAVVAITILEVGIAIIQAYVFSILLSGYIKDSISLH
;
A
#
# COMPACT_ATOMS: atom_id res chain seq x y z
N MET A 1 18.18 7.63 -22.91
CA MET A 1 17.99 8.88 -22.16
C MET A 1 16.50 8.96 -21.86
N PHE A 2 16.08 8.87 -20.60
CA PHE A 2 14.68 9.13 -20.26
C PHE A 2 14.38 10.56 -20.70
N PHE A 3 13.38 10.75 -21.58
CA PHE A 3 13.02 12.09 -22.05
C PHE A 3 12.16 12.80 -21.00
N SER A 4 11.43 12.03 -20.18
CA SER A 4 10.75 12.51 -18.99
C SER A 4 10.96 11.57 -17.79
N PRO A 5 11.04 12.10 -16.55
CA PRO A 5 11.13 11.26 -15.35
C PRO A 5 9.87 10.42 -15.10
N LEU A 6 8.78 10.65 -15.84
CA LEU A 6 7.54 9.88 -15.73
C LEU A 6 7.52 8.62 -16.61
N ASP A 7 8.44 8.52 -17.58
CA ASP A 7 8.54 7.40 -18.53
C ASP A 7 8.71 6.03 -17.82
N GLN A 8 9.19 6.00 -16.57
CA GLN A 8 9.29 4.75 -15.78
C GLN A 8 7.92 4.12 -15.51
N PHE A 9 6.85 4.92 -15.43
CA PHE A 9 5.51 4.45 -15.10
C PHE A 9 4.66 4.08 -16.33
N ASP A 10 5.24 4.13 -17.53
CA ASP A 10 4.53 3.79 -18.75
C ASP A 10 4.16 2.31 -18.81
N ILE A 11 2.88 2.04 -19.00
CA ILE A 11 2.34 0.69 -19.17
C ILE A 11 2.53 0.28 -20.63
N LYS A 12 3.54 -0.56 -20.88
CA LYS A 12 3.83 -1.09 -22.21
C LYS A 12 3.20 -2.48 -22.38
N PRO A 13 2.52 -2.75 -23.51
CA PRO A 13 2.10 -4.10 -23.86
C PRO A 13 3.33 -4.92 -24.29
N LEU A 14 3.54 -6.07 -23.65
CA LEU A 14 4.62 -7.02 -23.96
C LEU A 14 4.13 -8.10 -24.95
N LEU A 15 2.92 -8.63 -24.72
CA LEU A 15 2.32 -9.66 -25.55
C LEU A 15 0.89 -9.21 -25.94
N LEU A 16 0.73 -8.85 -27.20
CA LEU A 16 -0.56 -8.56 -27.80
C LEU A 16 -1.15 -9.87 -28.35
N ILE A 17 -2.14 -10.41 -27.66
CA ILE A 17 -3.04 -11.43 -28.22
C ILE A 17 -4.10 -10.68 -29.01
N ASN A 18 -4.27 -11.07 -30.27
CA ASN A 18 -5.04 -10.30 -31.23
C ASN A 18 -6.53 -10.20 -30.86
N ASN A 19 -7.02 -8.97 -30.92
CA ASN A 19 -8.38 -8.47 -31.11
C ASN A 19 -9.48 -8.64 -30.01
N TYR A 20 -10.02 -7.47 -29.65
CA TYR A 20 -11.29 -7.12 -28.97
C TYR A 20 -11.43 -7.16 -27.45
N LEU A 21 -10.57 -7.85 -26.69
CA LEU A 21 -10.64 -7.79 -25.22
C LEU A 21 -9.28 -7.47 -24.62
N THR A 22 -9.33 -6.56 -23.65
CA THR A 22 -8.29 -5.86 -22.89
C THR A 22 -7.26 -6.73 -22.16
N PHE A 23 -7.16 -8.02 -22.48
CA PHE A 23 -6.20 -8.96 -21.92
C PHE A 23 -4.93 -9.04 -22.78
N SER A 24 -4.16 -7.95 -22.80
CA SER A 24 -2.76 -7.99 -23.22
C SER A 24 -1.86 -8.19 -22.01
N LEU A 25 -0.82 -9.01 -22.13
CA LEU A 25 0.22 -9.08 -21.11
C LEU A 25 1.00 -7.76 -21.15
N THR A 26 0.76 -6.89 -20.17
CA THR A 26 1.49 -5.64 -19.97
C THR A 26 2.55 -5.80 -18.88
N ASN A 27 3.48 -4.86 -18.79
CA ASN A 27 4.42 -4.77 -17.66
C ASN A 27 3.67 -4.87 -16.32
N TYR A 28 2.57 -4.12 -16.16
CA TYR A 28 1.75 -4.13 -14.96
C TYR A 28 1.27 -5.55 -14.60
N THR A 29 0.71 -6.29 -15.56
CA THR A 29 0.24 -7.67 -15.34
C THR A 29 1.39 -8.64 -15.05
N LEU A 30 2.55 -8.45 -15.68
CA LEU A 30 3.73 -9.29 -15.43
C LEU A 30 4.24 -9.11 -14.01
N TYR A 31 4.38 -7.87 -13.53
CA TYR A 31 4.80 -7.61 -12.15
C TYR A 31 3.77 -8.10 -11.12
N LEU A 32 2.47 -8.07 -11.43
CA LEU A 32 1.46 -8.72 -10.58
C LEU A 32 1.63 -10.25 -10.52
N ILE A 33 1.98 -10.90 -11.63
CA ILE A 33 2.28 -12.33 -11.65
C ILE A 33 3.53 -12.62 -10.80
N ILE A 34 4.57 -11.78 -10.90
CA ILE A 34 5.79 -11.93 -10.06
C ILE A 34 5.43 -11.82 -8.57
N VAL A 35 4.67 -10.77 -8.18
CA VAL A 35 4.25 -10.57 -6.78
C VAL A 35 3.46 -11.78 -6.28
N SER A 36 2.48 -12.24 -7.05
CA SER A 36 1.65 -13.38 -6.64
C SER A 36 2.45 -14.68 -6.53
N LEU A 37 3.42 -14.90 -7.42
CA LEU A 37 4.31 -16.07 -7.36
C LEU A 37 5.22 -16.03 -6.13
N ILE A 38 5.72 -14.86 -5.72
CA ILE A 38 6.49 -14.68 -4.48
C ILE A 38 5.61 -14.95 -3.24
N ILE A 39 4.34 -14.54 -3.26
CA ILE A 39 3.40 -14.85 -2.18
C ILE A 39 3.14 -16.37 -2.11
N ILE A 40 3.03 -17.05 -3.25
CA ILE A 40 2.85 -18.51 -3.28
C ILE A 40 4.09 -19.22 -2.72
N THR A 41 5.29 -18.79 -3.08
CA THR A 41 6.53 -19.39 -2.53
C THR A 41 6.62 -19.15 -1.03
N TYR A 42 6.28 -17.95 -0.56
CA TYR A 42 6.16 -17.62 0.87
C TYR A 42 5.24 -18.61 1.62
N ILE A 43 4.05 -18.88 1.08
CA ILE A 43 3.09 -19.84 1.68
C ILE A 43 3.63 -21.27 1.61
N SER A 44 4.29 -21.67 0.53
CA SER A 44 4.86 -23.01 0.39
C SER A 44 5.96 -23.29 1.43
N ILE A 45 6.75 -22.27 1.77
CA ILE A 45 7.77 -22.35 2.82
C ILE A 45 7.09 -22.60 4.17
N ILE A 46 5.97 -21.92 4.46
CA ILE A 46 5.21 -22.12 5.72
C ILE A 46 4.72 -23.56 5.86
N LYS A 47 4.16 -24.12 4.78
CA LYS A 47 3.58 -25.46 4.80
C LYS A 47 4.61 -26.57 5.09
N ASN A 48 5.87 -26.37 4.71
CA ASN A 48 6.94 -27.35 4.84
C ASN A 48 7.81 -27.15 6.09
N ILE A 49 7.38 -26.33 7.06
CA ILE A 49 8.16 -26.08 8.27
C ILE A 49 8.17 -27.33 9.16
N THR A 50 9.35 -27.91 9.34
CA THR A 50 9.60 -28.84 10.45
C THR A 50 9.84 -28.03 11.74
N LEU A 51 9.61 -28.64 12.91
CA LEU A 51 9.67 -28.02 14.25
C LEU A 51 10.96 -27.26 14.58
N LYS A 52 12.02 -27.40 13.78
CA LYS A 52 13.33 -26.74 13.95
C LYS A 52 13.54 -25.57 12.97
N GLY A 53 12.47 -24.82 12.68
CA GLY A 53 12.31 -23.83 11.61
C GLY A 53 13.57 -23.14 11.06
N SER A 54 13.61 -22.98 9.73
CA SER A 54 14.69 -22.28 9.02
C SER A 54 14.71 -20.77 9.32
N ARG A 55 15.85 -20.09 9.05
CA ARG A 55 15.97 -18.62 9.23
C ARG A 55 14.87 -17.84 8.49
N TYR A 56 14.47 -18.30 7.32
CA TYR A 56 13.38 -17.73 6.54
C TYR A 56 12.03 -17.93 7.22
N SER A 57 11.78 -19.11 7.78
CA SER A 57 10.56 -19.40 8.55
C SER A 57 10.42 -18.48 9.76
N VAL A 58 11.51 -18.13 10.45
CA VAL A 58 11.47 -17.17 11.57
C VAL A 58 11.01 -15.78 11.11
N ALA A 59 11.49 -15.28 9.97
CA ALA A 59 11.05 -14.00 9.42
C ALA A 59 9.56 -14.00 9.03
N ILE A 60 9.08 -15.14 8.54
CA ILE A 60 7.67 -15.31 8.19
C ILE A 60 6.80 -15.32 9.46
N PHE A 61 7.21 -16.05 10.50
CA PHE A 61 6.49 -16.07 11.77
C PHE A 61 6.48 -14.71 12.47
N SER A 62 7.56 -13.92 12.39
CA SER A 62 7.55 -12.58 12.97
C SER A 62 6.57 -11.64 12.24
N ILE A 63 6.45 -11.74 10.91
CA ILE A 63 5.42 -11.02 10.15
C ILE A 63 4.01 -11.48 10.57
N TYR A 64 3.81 -12.79 10.75
CA TYR A 64 2.54 -13.32 11.22
C TYR A 64 2.16 -12.79 12.61
N ASP A 65 3.08 -12.86 13.58
CA ASP A 65 2.84 -12.43 14.96
C ASP A 65 2.60 -10.92 15.05
N THR A 66 3.35 -10.11 14.29
CA THR A 66 3.16 -8.65 14.26
C THR A 66 1.78 -8.27 13.72
N ILE A 67 1.32 -8.93 12.65
CA ILE A 67 -0.02 -8.68 12.09
C ILE A 67 -1.10 -9.21 13.05
N ASN A 68 -0.89 -10.37 13.67
CA ASN A 68 -1.86 -10.92 14.61
C ASN A 68 -2.04 -10.01 15.83
N ASN A 69 -0.94 -9.48 16.37
CA ASN A 69 -0.97 -8.50 17.45
C ASN A 69 -1.63 -7.18 17.03
N LEU A 70 -1.40 -6.73 15.79
CA LEU A 70 -2.10 -5.56 15.23
C LEU A 70 -3.61 -5.79 15.14
N VAL A 71 -4.05 -6.93 14.63
CA VAL A 71 -5.49 -7.25 14.52
C VAL A 71 -6.13 -7.37 15.90
N ASN A 72 -5.46 -8.04 16.84
CA ASN A 72 -5.95 -8.21 18.20
C ASN A 72 -6.01 -6.89 18.98
N SER A 73 -5.04 -5.99 18.79
CA SER A 73 -5.04 -4.68 19.45
C SER A 73 -6.13 -3.76 18.90
N GLN A 74 -6.44 -3.84 17.60
CA GLN A 74 -7.44 -2.98 16.97
C GLN A 74 -8.87 -3.51 17.16
N ILE A 75 -9.14 -4.72 16.70
CA ILE A 75 -10.50 -5.30 16.62
C ILE A 75 -10.83 -6.15 17.87
N GLY A 76 -9.82 -6.60 18.61
CA GLY A 76 -10.01 -7.49 19.75
C GLY A 76 -10.36 -8.92 19.34
N ARG A 77 -11.03 -9.66 20.22
CA ARG A 77 -11.26 -11.11 20.08
C ARG A 77 -12.12 -11.52 18.87
N LYS A 78 -12.93 -10.59 18.34
CA LYS A 78 -13.70 -10.76 17.08
C LYS A 78 -12.84 -10.59 15.82
N GLY A 79 -11.62 -10.07 15.94
CA GLY A 79 -10.70 -9.81 14.82
C GLY A 79 -10.16 -11.07 14.14
N GLY A 80 -10.22 -12.23 14.79
CA GLY A 80 -9.71 -13.49 14.24
C GLY A 80 -10.34 -13.87 12.89
N ALA A 81 -11.61 -13.55 12.65
CA ALA A 81 -12.27 -13.83 11.37
C ALA A 81 -11.73 -12.96 10.22
N PHE A 82 -11.29 -11.73 10.51
CA PHE A 82 -10.77 -10.78 9.53
C PHE A 82 -9.25 -10.86 9.36
N PHE A 83 -8.57 -11.64 10.22
CA PHE A 83 -7.13 -11.81 10.17
C PHE A 83 -6.60 -12.26 8.78
N PRO A 84 -7.19 -13.27 8.09
CA PRO A 84 -6.70 -13.68 6.78
C PRO A 84 -6.75 -12.57 5.72
N LEU A 85 -7.79 -11.74 5.76
CA LEU A 85 -7.92 -10.57 4.87
C LEU A 85 -6.79 -9.57 5.13
N ILE A 86 -6.58 -9.18 6.39
CA ILE A 86 -5.59 -8.18 6.75
C ILE A 86 -4.16 -8.69 6.47
N PHE A 87 -3.92 -9.97 6.71
CA PHE A 87 -2.64 -10.63 6.44
C PHE A 87 -2.32 -10.69 4.94
N THR A 88 -3.28 -11.04 4.09
CA THR A 88 -3.07 -11.11 2.63
C THR A 88 -2.82 -9.72 2.04
N ILE A 89 -3.58 -8.72 2.46
CA ILE A 89 -3.42 -7.33 2.02
C ILE A 89 -2.06 -6.77 2.44
N PHE A 90 -1.65 -7.01 3.69
CA PHE A 90 -0.33 -6.59 4.17
C PHE A 90 0.78 -7.17 3.30
N ASN A 91 0.80 -8.49 3.10
CA ASN A 91 1.85 -9.15 2.34
C ASN A 91 1.88 -8.72 0.88
N PHE A 92 0.71 -8.50 0.27
CA PHE A 92 0.62 -7.98 -1.09
C PHE A 92 1.27 -6.61 -1.22
N ILE A 93 0.89 -5.65 -0.36
CA ILE A 93 1.44 -4.28 -0.41
C ILE A 93 2.93 -4.29 -0.05
N PHE A 94 3.32 -5.06 0.97
CA PHE A 94 4.71 -5.18 1.42
C PHE A 94 5.63 -5.69 0.29
N ILE A 95 5.27 -6.80 -0.35
CA ILE A 95 6.07 -7.40 -1.44
C ILE A 95 6.06 -6.49 -2.67
N ALA A 96 4.91 -5.94 -3.06
CA ALA A 96 4.81 -5.04 -4.21
C ALA A 96 5.69 -3.79 -4.03
N ASN A 97 5.68 -3.18 -2.84
CA ASN A 97 6.50 -2.00 -2.56
C ASN A 97 8.00 -2.34 -2.54
N LEU A 98 8.40 -3.50 -2.00
CA LEU A 98 9.82 -3.90 -2.00
C LEU A 98 10.33 -4.22 -3.41
N ILE A 99 9.53 -4.87 -4.25
CA ILE A 99 9.88 -5.11 -5.66
C ILE A 99 10.00 -3.79 -6.42
N SER A 100 9.17 -2.80 -6.08
CA SER A 100 9.24 -1.45 -6.65
C SER A 100 10.61 -0.82 -6.44
N MET A 101 11.24 -1.03 -5.28
CA MET A 101 12.54 -0.43 -4.93
C MET A 101 13.73 -0.99 -5.73
N ILE A 102 13.57 -2.11 -6.44
CA ILE A 102 14.64 -2.67 -7.27
C ILE A 102 14.87 -1.74 -8.47
N PRO A 103 16.11 -1.33 -8.78
CA PRO A 103 16.40 -0.52 -9.96
C PRO A 103 15.87 -1.17 -11.23
N TYR A 104 15.31 -0.36 -12.14
CA TYR A 104 14.65 -0.80 -13.37
C TYR A 104 13.36 -1.63 -13.19
N SER A 105 12.85 -1.72 -11.96
CA SER A 105 11.55 -2.31 -11.66
C SER A 105 10.40 -1.34 -11.94
N PHE A 106 9.21 -1.91 -12.16
CA PHE A 106 7.97 -1.16 -12.32
C PHE A 106 7.20 -1.12 -10.99
N ALA A 107 6.80 0.07 -10.60
CA ALA A 107 6.05 0.32 -9.37
C ALA A 107 4.55 0.07 -9.56
N ILE A 108 4.07 -1.13 -9.23
CA ILE A 108 2.63 -1.45 -9.27
C ILE A 108 1.84 -0.50 -8.35
N SER A 109 2.35 -0.29 -7.13
CA SER A 109 1.71 0.54 -6.11
C SER A 109 1.68 2.03 -6.45
N ALA A 110 2.50 2.51 -7.39
CA ALA A 110 2.48 3.92 -7.81
C ALA A 110 1.29 4.24 -8.72
N GLN A 111 0.67 3.23 -9.35
CA GLN A 111 -0.48 3.44 -10.21
C GLN A 111 -1.73 3.80 -9.39
N VAL A 112 -2.14 5.07 -9.46
CA VAL A 112 -3.23 5.63 -8.64
C VAL A 112 -4.55 4.91 -8.90
N VAL A 113 -4.91 4.68 -10.17
CA VAL A 113 -6.20 4.09 -10.56
C VAL A 113 -6.47 2.73 -9.90
N PRO A 114 -5.60 1.70 -10.05
CA PRO A 114 -5.85 0.40 -9.43
C PRO A 114 -5.81 0.45 -7.89
N ILE A 115 -4.92 1.23 -7.28
CA ILE A 115 -4.79 1.29 -5.83
C ILE A 115 -5.97 2.02 -5.17
N VAL A 116 -6.45 3.12 -5.75
CA VAL A 116 -7.65 3.81 -5.28
C VAL A 116 -8.89 2.93 -5.49
N SER A 117 -8.99 2.21 -6.61
CA SER A 117 -10.08 1.26 -6.84
C SER A 117 -10.09 0.12 -5.81
N PHE A 118 -8.91 -0.39 -5.45
CA PHE A 118 -8.74 -1.38 -4.40
C PHE A 118 -9.18 -0.85 -3.03
N SER A 119 -8.78 0.37 -2.69
CA SER A 119 -9.18 1.06 -1.47
C SER A 119 -10.70 1.30 -1.39
N LEU A 120 -11.31 1.73 -2.49
CA LEU A 120 -12.76 1.91 -2.59
C LEU A 120 -13.51 0.59 -2.38
N THR A 121 -12.99 -0.52 -2.92
CA THR A 121 -13.57 -1.86 -2.75
C THR A 121 -13.56 -2.29 -1.27
N LEU A 122 -12.45 -2.06 -0.55
CA LEU A 122 -12.36 -2.36 0.88
C LEU A 122 -13.31 -1.48 1.70
N TRP A 123 -13.43 -0.21 1.34
CA TRP A 123 -14.38 0.70 1.99
C TRP A 123 -15.83 0.27 1.78
N LEU A 124 -16.22 -0.08 0.54
CA LEU A 124 -17.55 -0.62 0.25
C LEU A 124 -17.81 -1.90 1.04
N GLY A 125 -16.81 -2.79 1.14
CA GLY A 125 -16.89 -3.99 1.98
C GLY A 125 -17.19 -3.68 3.44
N ASN A 126 -16.54 -2.65 4.02
CA ASN A 126 -16.79 -2.21 5.38
C ASN A 126 -18.20 -1.62 5.57
N VAL A 127 -18.68 -0.81 4.62
CA VAL A 127 -20.04 -0.25 4.65
C VAL A 127 -21.08 -1.37 4.61
N ILE A 128 -20.91 -2.31 3.68
CA ILE A 128 -21.81 -3.46 3.54
C ILE A 128 -21.81 -4.29 4.82
N LEU A 129 -20.62 -4.58 5.39
CA LEU A 129 -20.50 -5.31 6.65
C LEU A 129 -21.21 -4.59 7.81
N GLY A 130 -21.01 -3.28 7.96
CA GLY A 130 -21.64 -2.48 9.00
C GLY A 130 -23.18 -2.45 8.88
N LEU A 131 -23.69 -2.31 7.66
CA LEU A 131 -25.12 -2.38 7.37
C LEU A 131 -25.69 -3.77 7.66
N PHE A 132 -24.97 -4.86 7.37
CA PHE A 132 -25.45 -6.21 7.67
C PHE A 132 -25.49 -6.51 9.18
N ILE A 133 -24.53 -6.01 9.96
CA ILE A 133 -24.46 -6.28 11.41
C ILE A 133 -25.50 -5.44 12.16
N HIS A 134 -25.63 -4.15 11.82
CA HIS A 134 -26.41 -3.19 12.60
C HIS A 134 -27.68 -2.68 11.91
N ASN A 135 -27.93 -3.05 10.64
CA ASN A 135 -29.04 -2.55 9.82
C ASN A 135 -29.10 -1.01 9.84
N TRP A 136 -30.25 -0.45 10.22
CA TRP A 136 -30.47 0.98 10.38
C TRP A 136 -29.68 1.61 11.54
N GLY A 137 -29.21 0.79 12.49
CA GLY A 137 -28.36 1.23 13.59
C GLY A 137 -26.95 1.65 13.15
N PHE A 138 -26.53 1.31 11.92
CA PHE A 138 -25.24 1.74 11.37
C PHE A 138 -25.09 3.27 11.32
N PHE A 139 -26.19 4.00 11.08
CA PHE A 139 -26.15 5.46 11.02
C PHE A 139 -25.86 6.12 12.38
N ALA A 140 -25.96 5.37 13.49
CA ALA A 140 -25.54 5.85 14.79
C ALA A 140 -24.02 6.13 14.85
N LEU A 141 -23.22 5.53 13.97
CA LEU A 141 -21.79 5.82 13.82
C LEU A 141 -21.52 7.30 13.54
N PHE A 142 -22.42 7.99 12.83
CA PHE A 142 -22.23 9.39 12.44
C PHE A 142 -22.57 10.39 13.55
N VAL A 143 -23.14 9.93 14.66
CA VAL A 143 -23.52 10.79 15.79
C VAL A 143 -22.62 10.48 16.98
N PRO A 144 -21.63 11.34 17.29
CA PRO A 144 -20.80 11.14 18.46
C PRO A 144 -21.58 11.40 19.76
N SER A 145 -21.27 10.59 20.77
CA SER A 145 -21.95 10.61 22.07
C SER A 145 -21.70 11.90 22.84
N GLY A 146 -22.73 12.38 23.55
CA GLY A 146 -22.62 13.54 24.46
C GLY A 146 -22.65 14.92 23.78
N THR A 147 -23.06 15.01 22.51
CA THR A 147 -23.13 16.30 21.80
C THR A 147 -24.48 17.02 22.01
N PRO A 148 -24.47 18.36 22.16
CA PRO A 148 -25.71 19.12 22.33
C PRO A 148 -26.55 19.10 21.04
N LEU A 149 -27.87 18.89 21.17
CA LEU A 149 -28.81 18.70 20.05
C LEU A 149 -28.66 19.69 18.87
N PRO A 150 -28.40 21.00 19.09
CA PRO A 150 -28.28 21.96 17.99
C PRO A 150 -27.07 21.72 17.07
N LEU A 151 -25.98 21.11 17.55
CA LEU A 151 -24.76 20.88 16.76
C LEU A 151 -24.80 19.58 15.96
N VAL A 152 -25.71 18.67 16.29
CA VAL A 152 -25.78 17.32 15.70
C VAL A 152 -25.86 17.35 14.16
N PRO A 153 -26.69 18.18 13.50
CA PRO A 153 -26.80 18.14 12.04
C PRO A 153 -25.50 18.50 11.31
N VAL A 154 -24.75 19.47 11.83
CA VAL A 154 -23.46 19.88 11.24
C VAL A 154 -22.41 18.79 11.43
N LEU A 155 -22.41 18.13 12.59
CA LEU A 155 -21.45 17.10 12.91
C LEU A 155 -21.65 15.83 12.08
N VAL A 156 -22.90 15.44 11.85
CA VAL A 156 -23.25 14.31 10.95
C VAL A 156 -22.76 14.59 9.52
N LEU A 157 -22.91 15.81 9.01
CA LEU A 157 -22.41 16.17 7.68
C LEU A 157 -20.88 16.06 7.60
N ILE A 158 -20.15 16.53 8.61
CA ILE A 158 -18.68 16.44 8.64
C ILE A 158 -18.24 14.98 8.77
N GLU A 159 -18.89 14.18 9.62
CA GLU A 159 -18.53 12.78 9.82
C GLU A 159 -18.83 11.93 8.59
N THR A 160 -19.94 12.17 7.89
CA THR A 160 -20.25 11.48 6.62
C THR A 160 -19.22 11.83 5.53
N LEU A 161 -18.79 13.09 5.43
CA LEU A 161 -17.71 13.49 4.53
C LEU A 161 -16.37 12.85 4.91
N SER A 162 -16.01 12.85 6.19
CA SER A 162 -14.81 12.20 6.73
C SER A 162 -14.81 10.70 6.42
N PHE A 163 -15.92 10.02 6.68
CA PHE A 163 -16.10 8.60 6.42
C PHE A 163 -16.03 8.26 4.91
N SER A 164 -16.57 9.10 4.04
CA SER A 164 -16.44 8.92 2.58
C SER A 164 -15.01 9.17 2.09
N SER A 165 -14.32 10.20 2.61
CA SER A 165 -12.93 10.52 2.26
C SER A 165 -11.96 9.37 2.58
N ARG A 166 -12.31 8.53 3.55
CA ARG A 166 -11.61 7.30 3.94
C ARG A 166 -11.39 6.34 2.76
N ALA A 167 -12.36 6.26 1.85
CA ALA A 167 -12.32 5.38 0.68
C ALA A 167 -11.17 5.73 -0.29
N ILE A 168 -10.91 7.03 -0.46
CA ILE A 168 -9.91 7.55 -1.40
C ILE A 168 -8.57 7.73 -0.70
N SER A 169 -8.58 8.28 0.52
CA SER A 169 -7.36 8.65 1.25
C SER A 169 -6.42 7.48 1.52
N LEU A 170 -6.94 6.28 1.80
CA LEU A 170 -6.12 5.11 2.08
C LEU A 170 -5.31 4.68 0.84
N GLY A 171 -5.96 4.56 -0.32
CA GLY A 171 -5.30 4.22 -1.59
C GLY A 171 -4.39 5.34 -2.10
N LEU A 172 -4.85 6.60 -2.05
CA LEU A 172 -4.07 7.74 -2.50
C LEU A 172 -2.80 7.91 -1.66
N ARG A 173 -2.86 7.66 -0.35
CA ARG A 173 -1.68 7.68 0.53
C ARG A 173 -0.61 6.69 0.07
N LEU A 174 -1.00 5.44 -0.20
CA LEU A 174 -0.06 4.42 -0.65
C LEU A 174 0.57 4.82 -1.99
N SER A 175 -0.27 5.19 -2.96
CA SER A 175 0.19 5.51 -4.32
C SER A 175 1.03 6.79 -4.37
N ALA A 176 0.62 7.86 -3.68
CA ALA A 176 1.36 9.13 -3.68
C ALA A 176 2.73 8.99 -3.03
N ASN A 177 2.85 8.23 -1.93
CA ASN A 177 4.13 8.03 -1.26
C ASN A 177 5.11 7.28 -2.16
N ILE A 178 4.69 6.16 -2.76
CA ILE A 178 5.55 5.38 -3.66
C ILE A 178 5.87 6.17 -4.95
N LEU A 179 4.89 6.88 -5.53
CA LEU A 179 5.10 7.71 -6.72
C LEU A 179 6.11 8.84 -6.44
N SER A 180 5.92 9.57 -5.33
CA SER A 180 6.77 10.71 -4.97
C SER A 180 8.20 10.27 -4.70
N GLY A 181 8.41 9.15 -4.01
CA GLY A 181 9.75 8.62 -3.73
C GLY A 181 10.51 8.24 -5.00
N HIS A 182 9.86 7.49 -5.90
CA HIS A 182 10.43 7.14 -7.19
C HIS A 182 10.76 8.36 -8.05
N LEU A 183 9.84 9.32 -8.13
CA LEU A 183 10.02 10.55 -8.89
C LEU A 183 11.16 11.41 -8.31
N LEU A 184 11.26 11.49 -6.97
CA LEU A 184 12.36 12.18 -6.29
C LEU A 184 13.72 11.55 -6.65
N MET A 185 13.83 10.21 -6.58
CA MET A 185 15.06 9.50 -6.92
C MET A 185 15.47 9.73 -8.38
N LEU A 186 14.51 9.71 -9.32
CA LEU A 186 14.78 9.96 -10.73
C LEU A 186 15.22 11.40 -11.00
N ILE A 187 14.55 12.40 -10.41
CA ILE A 187 14.91 13.81 -10.58
C ILE A 187 16.31 14.07 -10.03
N LEU A 188 16.60 13.61 -8.80
CA LEU A 188 17.94 13.76 -8.21
C LEU A 188 19.00 13.02 -9.02
N GLY A 189 18.72 11.80 -9.49
CA GLY A 189 19.62 11.06 -10.36
C GLY A 189 19.95 11.81 -11.66
N SER A 190 18.93 12.38 -12.31
CA SER A 190 19.12 13.18 -13.53
C SER A 190 19.93 14.45 -13.29
N LEU A 191 19.71 15.12 -12.16
CA LEU A 191 20.44 16.31 -11.77
C LEU A 191 21.92 16.00 -11.50
N ILE A 192 22.21 14.86 -10.87
CA ILE A 192 23.58 14.40 -10.63
C ILE A 192 24.31 14.13 -11.94
N ILE A 193 23.68 13.40 -12.85
CA ILE A 193 24.26 13.10 -14.16
C ILE A 193 24.55 14.40 -14.93
N ASN A 194 23.63 15.36 -14.92
CA ASN A 194 23.82 16.64 -15.58
C ASN A 194 24.96 17.47 -14.94
N LEU A 195 25.07 17.48 -13.60
CA LEU A 195 26.16 18.14 -12.90
C LEU A 195 27.52 17.51 -13.21
N MET A 196 27.60 16.18 -13.19
CA MET A 196 28.84 15.45 -13.47
C MET A 196 29.31 15.64 -14.93
N ASN A 197 28.36 15.74 -15.87
CA ASN A 197 28.68 15.97 -17.28
C ASN A 197 29.03 17.42 -17.62
N SER A 198 28.78 18.38 -16.73
CA SER A 198 28.98 19.81 -17.01
C SER A 198 30.46 20.23 -17.07
N SER A 199 31.30 19.71 -16.18
CA SER A 199 32.71 20.09 -16.04
C SER A 199 33.47 19.12 -15.12
N ILE A 200 34.81 19.15 -15.17
CA ILE A 200 35.67 18.39 -14.24
C ILE A 200 35.37 18.74 -12.76
N ILE A 201 35.09 20.02 -12.48
CA ILE A 201 34.74 20.49 -11.13
C ILE A 201 33.35 19.97 -10.76
N GLY A 202 32.40 19.98 -11.70
CA GLY A 202 31.06 19.39 -11.56
C GLY A 202 31.10 17.90 -11.27
N PHE A 203 32.07 17.15 -11.80
CA PHE A 203 32.29 15.74 -11.47
C PHE A 203 32.65 15.54 -9.99
N ILE A 204 33.58 16.35 -9.46
CA ILE A 204 34.01 16.27 -8.06
C ILE A 204 32.90 16.70 -7.10
N VAL A 205 32.19 17.78 -7.44
CA VAL A 205 31.03 18.25 -6.64
C VAL A 205 29.88 17.25 -6.71
N GLY A 206 29.70 16.57 -7.85
CA GLY A 206 28.67 15.56 -8.10
C GLY A 206 28.78 14.32 -7.22
N ILE A 207 29.94 14.05 -6.60
CA ILE A 207 30.09 12.99 -5.59
C ILE A 207 29.24 13.25 -4.34
N VAL A 208 29.09 14.53 -3.93
CA VAL A 208 28.39 14.88 -2.68
C VAL A 208 26.90 14.54 -2.76
N PRO A 209 26.15 14.92 -3.82
CA PRO A 209 24.75 14.53 -3.98
C PRO A 209 24.51 13.01 -4.09
N ILE A 210 25.50 12.19 -4.48
CA ILE A 210 25.34 10.73 -4.52
C ILE A 210 25.09 10.19 -3.11
N LEU A 211 25.78 10.71 -2.09
CA LEU A 211 25.52 10.34 -0.70
C LEU A 211 24.09 10.67 -0.29
N ALA A 212 23.55 11.81 -0.74
CA ALA A 212 22.16 12.18 -0.48
C ALA A 212 21.17 11.20 -1.15
N VAL A 213 21.42 10.77 -2.38
CA VAL A 213 20.58 9.77 -3.05
C VAL A 213 20.62 8.43 -2.33
N VAL A 214 21.78 7.98 -1.86
CA VAL A 214 21.89 6.75 -1.05
C VAL A 214 21.15 6.88 0.28
N ALA A 215 21.20 8.04 0.94
CA ALA A 215 20.42 8.28 2.15
C ALA A 215 18.91 8.24 1.88
N ILE A 216 18.47 8.83 0.76
CA ILE A 216 17.06 8.86 0.34
C ILE A 216 16.57 7.46 -0.03
N THR A 217 17.37 6.63 -0.69
CA THR A 217 16.95 5.25 -1.03
C THR A 217 16.74 4.41 0.23
N ILE A 218 17.59 4.56 1.25
CA ILE A 218 17.41 3.90 2.55
C ILE A 218 16.11 4.38 3.22
N LEU A 219 15.86 5.69 3.19
CA LEU A 219 14.61 6.26 3.72
C LEU A 219 13.40 5.70 2.99
N GLU A 220 13.44 5.62 1.65
CA GLU A 220 12.33 5.15 0.82
C GLU A 220 12.01 3.67 1.07
N VAL A 221 13.04 2.83 1.25
CA VAL A 221 12.84 1.44 1.68
C VAL A 221 12.12 1.38 3.04
N GLY A 222 12.48 2.26 3.98
CA GLY A 222 11.77 2.39 5.26
C GLY A 222 10.30 2.79 5.07
N ILE A 223 10.03 3.81 4.25
CA ILE A 223 8.68 4.29 3.95
C ILE A 223 7.86 3.16 3.28
N ALA A 224 8.42 2.45 2.32
CA ALA A 224 7.78 1.34 1.62
C ALA A 224 7.24 0.25 2.56
N ILE A 225 8.02 -0.10 3.59
CA ILE A 225 7.64 -1.07 4.63
C ILE A 225 6.56 -0.49 5.55
N ILE A 226 6.74 0.74 6.02
CA ILE A 226 5.79 1.41 6.93
C ILE A 226 4.43 1.60 6.26
N GLN A 227 4.37 1.89 4.95
CA GLN A 227 3.10 2.09 4.26
C GLN A 227 2.22 0.83 4.28
N ALA A 228 2.80 -0.37 4.14
CA ALA A 228 2.05 -1.62 4.25
C ALA A 228 1.44 -1.77 5.65
N TYR A 229 2.22 -1.45 6.69
CA TYR A 229 1.76 -1.48 8.08
C TYR A 229 0.66 -0.45 8.35
N VAL A 230 0.84 0.80 7.91
CA VAL A 230 -0.15 1.88 8.06
C VAL A 230 -1.44 1.56 7.32
N PHE A 231 -1.35 0.89 6.17
CA PHE A 231 -2.54 0.43 5.46
C PHE A 231 -3.32 -0.59 6.30
N SER A 232 -2.65 -1.61 6.83
CA SER A 232 -3.29 -2.68 7.61
C SER A 232 -3.86 -2.20 8.94
N ILE A 233 -3.17 -1.29 9.65
CA ILE A 233 -3.66 -0.75 10.93
C ILE A 233 -4.91 0.11 10.75
N LEU A 234 -4.96 0.93 9.69
CA LEU A 234 -6.14 1.75 9.39
C LEU A 234 -7.30 0.89 8.92
N LEU A 235 -7.05 -0.08 8.03
CA LEU A 235 -8.09 -1.01 7.61
C LEU A 235 -8.68 -1.77 8.81
N SER A 236 -7.85 -2.22 9.75
CA SER A 236 -8.29 -2.87 10.98
C SER A 236 -9.14 -1.95 11.85
N GLY A 237 -8.75 -0.68 11.97
CA GLY A 237 -9.56 0.34 12.64
C GLY A 237 -10.92 0.55 11.97
N TYR A 238 -10.97 0.59 10.63
CA TYR A 238 -12.23 0.78 9.91
C TYR A 238 -13.17 -0.41 10.03
N ILE A 239 -12.62 -1.63 10.09
CA ILE A 239 -13.38 -2.84 10.37
C ILE A 239 -13.92 -2.80 11.81
N LYS A 240 -13.12 -2.35 12.78
CA LYS A 240 -13.55 -2.17 14.17
C LYS A 240 -14.76 -1.23 14.26
N ASP A 241 -14.68 -0.06 13.65
CA ASP A 241 -15.78 0.93 13.62
C ASP A 241 -17.07 0.32 13.04
N SER A 242 -16.94 -0.58 12.06
CA SER A 242 -18.09 -1.24 11.42
C SER A 242 -18.70 -2.36 12.27
N ILE A 243 -17.91 -3.03 13.12
CA ILE A 243 -18.36 -4.17 13.95
C ILE A 243 -18.90 -3.69 15.30
N SER A 244 -18.21 -2.78 15.96
CA SER A 244 -18.63 -2.21 17.24
C SER A 244 -18.97 -0.75 17.04
N LEU A 245 -20.27 -0.45 17.03
CA LEU A 245 -20.75 0.92 17.20
C LEU A 245 -20.28 1.43 18.57
N HIS A 246 -19.80 2.67 18.60
CA HIS A 246 -19.23 3.35 19.78
C HIS A 246 -19.99 3.09 21.09
#